data_AF-A0A8H6Y1A7-F1
#
_entry.id   AF-A0A8H6Y1A7-F1
#
_cell.length_a   1.000
_cell.length_b   1.000
_cell.length_c   1.000
_cell.angle_alpha   90.00
_cell.angle_beta   90.00
_cell.angle_gamma   90.00
#
_symmetry.space_group_name_H-M   'P 1'
#
loop_
_entity.id
_entity.type
_entity.pdbx_description
1 polymer ?
#
loop_
_entity_poly.entity_id
_entity_poly.type
_entity_poly.pdbx_seq_one_letter_code
_entity_poly.pdbx_strand_id
1 'polypeptide(L)'
;MPPQSTSLSILNFASFADVFLQGVLCAQFAHYTNVNEQDSGLMKLFVAGLALLTALKSIQVLAIMWIQTVTLVENLAAISHLWHAQWIMNSVLPEALIVFYVQMFFCHRLWRLSRNVYVSFVPMTLFVFALIAASVAAYFFSNVSLSTFWYAIHLGAAMCGRSPSDGKYSVLLAATL
;
A
#
# COMPACT_ATOMS: atom_id res chain seq x y z
N MET A 1 5.63 4.25 26.09
CA MET A 1 5.10 5.03 24.93
C MET A 1 6.25 5.85 24.38
N PRO A 2 6.59 5.75 23.08
CA PRO A 2 7.59 6.62 22.48
C PRO A 2 7.14 8.09 22.63
N PRO A 3 8.07 9.05 22.82
CA PRO A 3 7.72 10.45 22.93
C PRO A 3 6.99 10.93 21.67
N GLN A 4 5.88 11.66 21.80
CA GLN A 4 5.00 12.07 20.69
C GLN A 4 5.74 12.80 19.56
N SER A 5 6.85 13.47 19.87
CA SER A 5 7.76 14.09 18.90
C SER A 5 8.35 13.08 17.91
N THR A 6 8.74 11.89 18.39
CA THR A 6 9.36 10.85 17.53
C THR A 6 8.38 10.23 16.54
N SER A 7 7.12 10.00 16.94
CA SER A 7 6.09 9.48 16.05
C SER A 7 5.73 10.46 14.93
N LEU A 8 5.70 11.76 15.22
CA LEU A 8 5.44 12.80 14.22
C LEU A 8 6.59 12.89 13.21
N SER A 9 7.83 12.86 13.69
CA SER A 9 9.01 12.90 12.82
C SER A 9 9.08 11.71 11.87
N ILE A 10 8.78 10.50 12.36
CA ILE A 10 8.75 9.28 11.53
C ILE A 10 7.67 9.38 10.45
N LEU A 11 6.47 9.85 10.81
CA LEU A 11 5.35 9.98 9.87
C LEU A 11 5.66 10.99 8.76
N ASN A 12 6.18 12.16 9.13
CA ASN A 12 6.58 13.18 8.16
C ASN A 12 7.68 12.67 7.23
N PHE A 13 8.70 12.01 7.78
CA PHE A 13 9.77 11.41 6.99
C PHE A 13 9.23 10.39 5.98
N ALA A 14 8.33 9.51 6.42
CA ALA A 14 7.69 8.51 5.55
C ALA A 14 6.89 9.17 4.42
N SER A 15 6.12 10.23 4.71
CA SER A 15 5.37 10.95 3.68
C SER A 15 6.27 11.68 2.67
N PHE A 16 7.38 12.28 3.11
CA PHE A 16 8.35 12.88 2.19
C PHE A 16 9.04 11.84 1.31
N ALA A 17 9.40 10.68 1.88
CA ALA A 17 9.97 9.58 1.11
C ALA A 17 8.99 9.07 0.04
N ASP A 18 7.69 8.96 0.37
CA ASP A 18 6.64 8.56 -0.57
C ASP A 18 6.53 9.54 -1.75
N VAL A 19 6.50 10.86 -1.47
CA VAL A 19 6.47 11.90 -2.52
C VAL A 19 7.74 11.87 -3.38
N PHE A 20 8.91 11.65 -2.79
CA PHE A 20 10.17 11.54 -3.53
C PHE A 20 10.16 10.32 -4.48
N LEU A 21 9.75 9.15 -3.98
CA LEU A 21 9.64 7.93 -4.79
C LEU A 21 8.62 8.08 -5.91
N GLN A 22 7.51 8.80 -5.67
CA GLN A 22 6.54 9.15 -6.71
C GLN A 22 7.18 9.97 -7.85
N GLY A 23 8.07 10.91 -7.53
CA GLY A 23 8.83 11.66 -8.53
C GLY A 23 9.70 10.77 -9.43
N VAL A 24 10.35 9.76 -8.84
CA VAL A 24 11.14 8.76 -9.58
C VAL A 24 10.24 7.94 -10.52
N LEU A 25 9.05 7.52 -10.05
CA LEU A 25 8.08 6.79 -10.89
C LEU A 25 7.60 7.62 -12.08
N CYS A 26 7.34 8.91 -11.88
CA CYS A 26 6.98 9.83 -12.98
C CYS A 26 8.11 9.96 -14.02
N ALA A 27 9.36 10.04 -13.58
CA ALA A 27 10.51 10.08 -14.48
C ALA A 27 10.66 8.77 -15.28
N GLN A 28 10.45 7.62 -14.63
CA GLN A 28 10.45 6.32 -15.31
C GLN A 28 9.31 6.21 -16.32
N PHE A 29 8.12 6.73 -15.99
CA PHE A 29 6.99 6.78 -16.91
C PHE A 29 7.30 7.63 -18.14
N ALA A 30 7.79 8.86 -17.93
CA ALA A 30 8.17 9.77 -19.02
C ALA A 30 9.26 9.18 -19.92
N HIS A 31 10.21 8.45 -19.34
CA HIS A 31 11.23 7.74 -20.11
C HIS A 31 10.63 6.56 -20.91
N TYR A 32 9.76 5.76 -20.28
CA TYR A 32 9.10 4.63 -20.93
C TYR A 32 8.24 5.05 -22.12
N THR A 33 7.48 6.15 -21.99
CA THR A 33 6.65 6.68 -23.09
C THR A 33 7.47 7.19 -24.27
N ASN A 34 8.69 7.69 -24.03
CA ASN A 34 9.57 8.19 -25.09
C ASN A 34 10.37 7.10 -25.80
N VAL A 35 10.71 5.99 -25.12
CA VAL A 35 11.61 4.96 -25.68
C VAL A 35 10.84 3.79 -26.30
N ASN A 36 9.68 3.40 -25.76
CA ASN A 36 8.97 2.18 -26.17
C ASN A 36 7.72 2.48 -27.01
N GLU A 37 7.88 3.19 -28.13
CA GLU A 37 6.78 3.45 -29.07
C GLU A 37 6.17 2.16 -29.65
N GLN A 38 6.95 1.08 -29.78
CA GLN A 38 6.52 -0.18 -30.41
C GLN A 38 5.83 -1.18 -29.46
N ASP A 39 5.72 -0.88 -28.17
CA ASP A 39 5.09 -1.80 -27.20
C ASP A 39 3.57 -1.91 -27.41
N SER A 40 3.03 -3.10 -27.11
CA SER A 40 1.60 -3.41 -27.25
C SER A 40 0.72 -2.40 -26.50
N GLY A 41 -0.37 -1.94 -27.12
CA GLY A 41 -1.25 -0.92 -26.53
C GLY A 41 -1.83 -1.31 -25.16
N LEU A 42 -2.01 -2.61 -24.91
CA LEU A 42 -2.42 -3.11 -23.59
C LEU A 42 -1.39 -2.80 -22.50
N MET A 43 -0.09 -2.99 -22.77
CA MET A 43 0.98 -2.67 -21.82
C MET A 43 0.97 -1.18 -21.48
N LYS A 44 0.84 -0.31 -22.50
CA LYS A 44 0.75 1.14 -22.31
C LYS A 44 -0.46 1.53 -21.45
N LEU A 45 -1.61 0.88 -21.66
CA LEU A 45 -2.80 1.09 -20.84
C LEU A 45 -2.58 0.69 -19.37
N PHE A 46 -1.91 -0.44 -19.11
CA PHE A 46 -1.57 -0.87 -17.74
C PHE A 46 -0.67 0.14 -17.04
N VAL A 47 0.37 0.61 -17.73
CA VAL A 47 1.31 1.58 -17.17
C VAL A 47 0.62 2.94 -16.93
N ALA A 48 -0.24 3.40 -17.87
CA ALA A 48 -1.02 4.63 -17.70
C ALA A 48 -2.01 4.53 -16.54
N GLY A 49 -2.68 3.39 -16.37
CA GLY A 49 -3.56 3.12 -15.23
C GLY A 49 -2.80 3.16 -13.90
N LEU A 50 -1.61 2.57 -13.84
CA LEU A 50 -0.75 2.64 -12.66
C LEU A 50 -0.30 4.08 -12.36
N ALA A 51 0.08 4.84 -13.39
CA ALA A 51 0.44 6.25 -13.24
C ALA A 51 -0.72 7.08 -12.68
N LEU A 52 -1.95 6.84 -13.15
CA LEU A 52 -3.15 7.50 -12.64
C LEU A 52 -3.44 7.13 -11.18
N LEU A 53 -3.40 5.84 -10.84
CA LEU A 53 -3.66 5.37 -9.47
C LEU A 53 -2.63 5.90 -8.47
N THR A 54 -1.36 5.93 -8.87
CA THR A 54 -0.28 6.47 -8.03
C THR A 54 -0.37 7.99 -7.89
N ALA A 55 -0.78 8.71 -8.93
CA ALA A 55 -1.08 10.14 -8.82
C ALA A 55 -2.23 10.42 -7.85
N LEU A 56 -3.33 9.65 -7.92
CA LEU A 56 -4.44 9.75 -6.96
C LEU A 56 -3.97 9.48 -5.52
N LYS A 57 -3.13 8.47 -5.31
CA LYS A 57 -2.52 8.18 -4.01
C LYS A 57 -1.64 9.33 -3.51
N SER A 58 -0.85 9.96 -4.38
CA SER A 58 -0.03 11.11 -3.99
C SER A 58 -0.87 12.31 -3.55
N ILE A 59 -2.00 12.59 -4.23
CA ILE A 59 -2.94 13.65 -3.83
C ILE A 59 -3.49 13.36 -2.43
N GLN A 60 -3.86 12.10 -2.16
CA GLN A 60 -4.33 11.69 -0.84
C GLN A 60 -3.27 11.89 0.25
N VAL A 61 -2.00 11.54 -0.01
CA VAL A 61 -0.91 11.71 0.94
C VAL A 61 -0.62 13.19 1.20
N LEU A 62 -0.65 14.03 0.16
CA LEU A 62 -0.52 15.48 0.31
C LEU A 62 -1.64 16.09 1.15
N ALA A 63 -2.89 15.64 0.96
CA ALA A 63 -4.01 16.06 1.79
C ALA A 63 -3.82 15.66 3.26
N ILE A 64 -3.31 14.45 3.51
CA ILE A 64 -3.00 13.97 4.86
C ILE A 64 -1.93 14.84 5.52
N MET A 65 -0.84 15.11 4.80
CA MET A 65 0.24 15.98 5.28
C MET A 65 -0.26 17.39 5.59
N TRP A 66 -1.12 17.95 4.74
CA TRP A 66 -1.70 19.28 4.95
C TRP A 66 -2.50 19.33 6.25
N ILE A 67 -3.38 18.36 6.49
CA ILE A 67 -4.19 18.31 7.72
C ILE A 67 -3.28 18.20 8.95
N GLN A 68 -2.24 17.38 8.89
CA GLN A 68 -1.28 17.18 9.99
C GLN A 68 -0.44 18.44 10.29
N THR A 69 0.03 19.13 9.25
CA THR A 69 0.99 20.24 9.39
C THR A 69 0.32 21.60 9.56
N VAL A 70 -0.86 21.81 8.95
CA VAL A 70 -1.54 23.11 8.97
C VAL A 70 -2.68 23.13 9.97
N THR A 71 -3.51 22.08 10.00
CA THR A 71 -4.74 22.09 10.83
C THR A 71 -4.47 21.66 12.28
N LEU A 72 -3.51 20.78 12.52
CA LEU A 72 -3.27 20.17 13.84
C LEU A 72 -2.04 20.72 14.58
N VAL A 73 -1.36 21.72 14.01
CA VAL A 73 -0.16 22.34 14.60
C VAL A 73 -0.43 22.97 15.97
N GLU A 74 -1.63 23.51 16.19
CA GLU A 74 -1.99 24.19 17.44
C GLU A 74 -2.43 23.24 18.56
N ASN A 75 -2.73 21.97 18.24
CA ASN A 75 -3.23 20.99 19.20
C ASN A 75 -2.44 19.67 19.14
N LEU A 76 -1.26 19.67 19.75
CA LEU A 76 -0.39 18.49 19.89
C LEU A 76 -1.09 17.28 20.52
N ALA A 77 -2.08 17.50 21.39
CA ALA A 77 -2.87 16.41 21.98
C ALA A 77 -3.76 15.72 20.93
N ALA A 78 -4.36 16.48 20.00
CA ALA A 78 -5.14 15.95 18.89
C ALA A 78 -4.29 15.13 17.90
N ILE A 79 -2.98 15.35 17.84
CA ILE A 79 -2.05 14.54 17.04
C ILE A 79 -1.95 13.11 17.54
N SER A 80 -2.10 12.87 18.84
CA SER A 80 -2.09 11.49 19.34
C SER A 80 -3.32 10.68 18.89
N HIS A 81 -4.41 11.35 18.52
CA HIS A 81 -5.63 10.73 18.00
C HIS A 81 -5.65 10.60 16.46
N LEU A 82 -4.68 11.19 15.74
CA LEU A 82 -4.57 11.10 14.28
C LEU A 82 -4.51 9.64 13.78
N TRP A 83 -3.79 8.76 14.47
CA TRP A 83 -3.72 7.34 14.10
C TRP A 83 -5.08 6.63 14.12
N HIS A 84 -6.05 7.14 14.87
CA HIS A 84 -7.40 6.60 14.96
C HIS A 84 -8.39 7.37 14.08
N ALA A 85 -7.93 8.39 13.37
CA ALA A 85 -8.80 9.20 12.54
C ALA A 85 -9.27 8.38 11.33
N GLN A 86 -10.58 8.35 11.13
CA GLN A 86 -11.23 7.51 10.12
C GLN A 86 -10.66 7.72 8.71
N TRP A 87 -10.21 8.93 8.40
CA TRP A 87 -9.65 9.27 7.09
C TRP A 87 -8.24 8.68 6.84
N ILE A 88 -7.47 8.40 7.90
CA ILE A 88 -6.20 7.67 7.80
C ILE A 88 -6.47 6.16 7.68
N MET A 89 -7.39 5.61 8.47
CA MET A 89 -7.71 4.18 8.34
C MET A 89 -8.35 3.84 6.99
N ASN A 90 -9.12 4.76 6.41
CA ASN A 90 -9.71 4.58 5.08
C ASN A 90 -8.69 4.72 3.93
N SER A 91 -7.46 5.20 4.18
CA SER A 91 -6.42 5.25 3.14
C SER A 91 -5.82 3.89 2.79
N VAL A 92 -6.08 2.88 3.60
CA VAL A 92 -5.62 1.50 3.40
C VAL A 92 -6.24 0.86 2.16
N LEU A 93 -7.52 1.16 1.86
CA LEU A 93 -8.22 0.50 0.75
C LEU A 93 -7.67 0.92 -0.63
N PRO A 94 -7.48 2.22 -0.94
CA PRO A 94 -6.80 2.63 -2.18
C PRO A 94 -5.39 2.06 -2.32
N GLU A 95 -4.63 1.99 -1.23
CA GLU A 95 -3.28 1.39 -1.22
C GLU A 95 -3.33 -0.10 -1.56
N ALA A 96 -4.22 -0.85 -0.91
CA ALA A 96 -4.40 -2.28 -1.17
C ALA A 96 -4.82 -2.55 -2.63
N LEU A 97 -5.64 -1.68 -3.22
CA LEU A 97 -6.03 -1.77 -4.63
C LEU A 97 -4.84 -1.54 -5.59
N ILE A 98 -3.97 -0.56 -5.28
CA ILE A 98 -2.75 -0.31 -6.07
C ILE A 98 -1.82 -1.52 -5.98
N VAL A 99 -1.59 -2.03 -4.77
CA VAL A 99 -0.75 -3.21 -4.57
C VAL A 99 -1.34 -4.40 -5.32
N PHE A 100 -2.63 -4.67 -5.18
CA PHE A 100 -3.30 -5.74 -5.93
C PHE A 100 -3.14 -5.58 -7.45
N TYR A 101 -3.34 -4.37 -7.98
CA TYR A 101 -3.18 -4.09 -9.40
C TYR A 101 -1.76 -4.40 -9.91
N VAL A 102 -0.74 -3.91 -9.19
CA VAL A 102 0.67 -4.15 -9.51
C VAL A 102 1.01 -5.65 -9.44
N GLN A 103 0.52 -6.33 -8.41
CA GLN A 103 0.77 -7.74 -8.23
C GLN A 103 0.09 -8.60 -9.29
N MET A 104 -1.14 -8.26 -9.69
CA MET A 104 -1.83 -8.92 -10.80
C MET A 104 -1.10 -8.74 -12.13
N PHE A 105 -0.50 -7.58 -12.36
CA PHE A 105 0.36 -7.35 -13.52
C PHE A 105 1.61 -8.25 -13.49
N PHE A 106 2.26 -8.40 -12.34
CA PHE A 106 3.38 -9.34 -12.18
C PHE A 106 2.95 -10.80 -12.38
N CYS A 107 1.81 -11.22 -11.84
CA CYS A 107 1.24 -12.55 -12.07
C CYS A 107 0.99 -12.79 -13.57
N HIS A 108 0.40 -11.83 -14.28
CA HIS A 108 0.20 -11.94 -15.73
C HIS A 108 1.52 -12.13 -16.48
N ARG A 109 2.58 -11.38 -16.13
CA ARG A 109 3.92 -11.56 -16.72
C ARG A 109 4.53 -12.92 -16.35
N LEU A 110 4.38 -13.36 -15.11
CA LEU A 110 4.87 -14.64 -14.62
C LEU A 110 4.20 -15.82 -15.34
N TRP A 111 2.89 -15.73 -15.57
CA TRP A 111 2.15 -16.71 -16.36
C TRP A 111 2.65 -16.77 -17.80
N ARG A 112 2.85 -15.61 -18.46
CA ARG A 112 3.39 -15.53 -19.82
C ARG A 112 4.79 -16.14 -19.95
N LEU A 113 5.64 -15.98 -18.93
CA LEU A 113 7.01 -16.49 -18.93
C LEU A 113 7.09 -17.99 -18.61
N SER A 114 6.40 -18.42 -17.55
CA SER A 114 6.45 -19.81 -17.08
C SER A 114 5.61 -20.77 -17.95
N ARG A 115 4.58 -20.25 -18.63
CA ARG A 115 3.51 -21.02 -19.28
C ARG A 115 2.84 -22.05 -18.36
N ASN A 116 3.05 -21.95 -17.05
CA ASN A 116 2.50 -22.86 -16.06
C ASN A 116 1.51 -22.09 -15.19
N VAL A 117 0.23 -22.48 -15.29
CA VAL A 117 -0.85 -21.83 -14.55
C VAL A 117 -0.67 -21.96 -13.04
N TYR A 118 -0.13 -23.07 -12.53
CA TYR A 118 0.04 -23.31 -11.10
C TYR A 118 1.01 -22.31 -10.46
N VAL A 119 2.08 -21.96 -11.17
CA VAL A 119 3.10 -21.00 -10.69
C VAL A 119 2.52 -19.60 -10.54
N SER A 120 1.59 -19.19 -11.42
CA SER A 120 0.91 -17.90 -11.31
C SER A 120 -0.31 -17.93 -10.41
N PHE A 121 -0.94 -19.09 -10.21
CA PHE A 121 -2.17 -19.21 -9.44
C PHE A 121 -1.93 -19.02 -7.94
N VAL A 122 -0.87 -19.62 -7.39
CA VAL A 122 -0.50 -19.51 -5.97
C VAL A 122 -0.30 -18.05 -5.51
N PRO A 123 0.51 -17.21 -6.19
CA PRO A 123 0.61 -15.81 -5.79
C PRO A 123 -0.70 -15.04 -6.01
N MET A 124 -1.46 -15.36 -7.06
CA MET A 124 -2.74 -14.71 -7.32
C MET A 124 -3.75 -14.91 -6.18
N THR A 125 -3.87 -16.13 -5.63
CA THR A 125 -4.77 -16.38 -4.50
C THR A 125 -4.33 -15.63 -3.23
N LEU A 126 -3.01 -15.54 -2.98
CA LEU A 126 -2.46 -14.75 -1.87
C LEU A 126 -2.79 -13.26 -2.00
N PHE A 127 -2.70 -12.69 -3.20
CA PHE A 127 -3.01 -11.27 -3.42
C PHE A 127 -4.51 -10.97 -3.33
N VAL A 128 -5.37 -11.89 -3.78
CA VAL A 128 -6.82 -11.79 -3.56
C VAL A 128 -7.14 -11.85 -2.08
N PHE A 129 -6.52 -12.77 -1.34
CA PHE A 129 -6.68 -12.85 0.12
C PHE A 129 -6.20 -11.56 0.81
N ALA A 130 -5.06 -11.00 0.39
CA ALA A 130 -4.57 -9.73 0.91
C ALA A 130 -5.55 -8.58 0.68
N LEU A 131 -6.20 -8.51 -0.49
CA LEU A 131 -7.21 -7.49 -0.80
C LEU A 131 -8.48 -7.67 0.04
N ILE A 132 -8.92 -8.92 0.25
CA ILE A 132 -10.04 -9.23 1.15
C ILE A 132 -9.69 -8.81 2.58
N ALA A 133 -8.50 -9.13 3.07
CA ALA A 133 -8.05 -8.75 4.40
C ALA A 133 -8.05 -7.21 4.59
N ALA A 134 -7.58 -6.45 3.61
CA ALA A 134 -7.66 -4.99 3.63
C ALA A 134 -9.10 -4.47 3.63
N SER A 135 -9.98 -5.10 2.84
CA SER A 135 -11.41 -4.74 2.78
C SER A 135 -12.11 -5.00 4.11
N VAL A 136 -11.79 -6.12 4.78
CA VAL A 136 -12.30 -6.47 6.11
C VAL A 136 -11.73 -5.51 7.17
N ALA A 137 -10.45 -5.15 7.08
CA ALA A 137 -9.85 -4.15 7.97
C ALA A 137 -10.56 -2.79 7.87
N ALA A 138 -10.89 -2.37 6.63
CA ALA A 138 -11.64 -1.14 6.38
C ALA A 138 -13.10 -1.24 6.86
N TYR A 139 -13.75 -2.40 6.72
CA TYR A 139 -15.12 -2.62 7.21
C TYR A 139 -15.20 -2.49 8.74
N PHE A 140 -14.23 -3.07 9.46
CA PHE A 140 -14.18 -3.03 10.92
C PHE A 140 -13.46 -1.80 11.49
N PHE A 141 -13.41 -0.66 10.77
CA PHE A 141 -12.69 0.53 11.23
C PHE A 141 -13.13 1.01 12.62
N SER A 142 -14.39 0.78 13.02
CA SER A 142 -14.93 1.15 14.32
C SER A 142 -14.38 0.29 15.47
N ASN A 143 -13.87 -0.89 15.17
CA ASN A 143 -13.22 -1.79 16.12
C ASN A 143 -11.72 -1.86 15.85
N VAL A 144 -10.97 -0.97 16.52
CA VAL A 144 -9.52 -0.79 16.34
C VAL A 144 -8.75 -2.11 16.46
N SER A 145 -9.10 -2.96 17.43
CA SER A 145 -8.42 -4.25 17.66
C SER A 145 -8.57 -5.19 16.46
N LEU A 146 -9.78 -5.31 15.94
CA LEU A 146 -10.09 -6.21 14.83
C LEU A 146 -9.55 -5.64 13.52
N SER A 147 -9.70 -4.33 13.29
CA SER A 147 -9.16 -3.64 12.11
C SER A 147 -7.64 -3.78 12.02
N THR A 148 -6.93 -3.58 13.13
CA THR A 148 -5.47 -3.69 13.19
C THR A 148 -5.00 -5.12 12.92
N PHE A 149 -5.71 -6.13 13.45
CA PHE A 149 -5.43 -7.53 13.17
C PHE A 149 -5.54 -7.86 11.68
N TRP A 150 -6.65 -7.47 11.04
CA TRP A 150 -6.84 -7.70 9.60
C TRP A 150 -5.87 -6.89 8.74
N TYR A 151 -5.49 -5.70 9.18
CA TYR A 151 -4.44 -4.91 8.52
C TYR A 151 -3.07 -5.58 8.58
N ALA A 152 -2.71 -6.19 9.73
CA ALA A 152 -1.49 -6.98 9.84
C ALA A 152 -1.50 -8.20 8.92
N ILE A 153 -2.65 -8.88 8.78
CA ILE A 153 -2.83 -9.97 7.80
C ILE A 153 -2.63 -9.47 6.37
N HIS A 154 -3.23 -8.32 6.02
CA HIS A 154 -3.03 -7.70 4.71
C HIS A 154 -1.54 -7.45 4.42
N LEU A 155 -0.83 -6.79 5.34
CA LEU A 155 0.60 -6.50 5.18
C LEU A 155 1.45 -7.78 5.09
N GLY A 156 1.15 -8.79 5.89
CA GLY A 156 1.82 -10.09 5.86
C GLY A 156 1.64 -10.79 4.51
N ALA A 157 0.41 -10.82 3.98
CA ALA A 157 0.10 -11.46 2.71
C ALA A 157 0.60 -10.64 1.49
N ALA A 158 0.56 -9.31 1.56
CA ALA A 158 0.93 -8.42 0.47
C ALA A 158 2.45 -8.20 0.33
N MET A 159 3.18 -8.13 1.45
CA MET A 159 4.60 -7.75 1.48
C MET A 159 5.52 -8.83 2.05
N CYS A 160 5.01 -10.01 2.44
CA CYS A 160 5.80 -11.00 3.18
C CYS A 160 6.51 -10.36 4.39
N GLY A 161 5.81 -9.44 5.07
CA GLY A 161 6.36 -8.51 6.05
C GLY A 161 6.16 -8.97 7.50
N ARG A 162 7.21 -8.79 8.31
CA ARG A 162 7.30 -9.13 9.74
C ARG A 162 6.45 -8.19 10.59
N SER A 163 5.61 -8.73 11.49
CA SER A 163 4.91 -7.94 12.51
C SER A 163 5.91 -7.30 13.49
N PRO A 164 5.81 -5.99 13.81
CA PRO A 164 6.71 -5.32 14.75
C PRO A 164 6.41 -5.62 16.23
N SER A 165 5.24 -6.17 16.56
CA SER A 165 4.74 -6.18 17.94
C SER A 165 5.38 -7.23 18.84
N ASP A 166 5.90 -8.30 18.28
CA ASP A 166 6.48 -9.39 19.05
C ASP A 166 7.72 -9.89 18.35
N GLY A 167 8.88 -9.86 19.00
CA GLY A 167 10.14 -10.43 18.51
C GLY A 167 10.13 -11.95 18.30
N LYS A 168 8.96 -12.55 18.03
CA LYS A 168 8.72 -13.95 17.74
C LYS A 168 8.16 -14.09 16.33
N TYR A 169 8.76 -15.00 15.58
CA TYR A 169 8.34 -15.36 14.23
C TYR A 169 6.93 -15.95 14.26
N SER A 170 5.94 -15.16 13.89
CA SER A 170 4.64 -15.68 13.46
C SER A 170 4.60 -15.70 11.94
N VAL A 171 5.50 -16.49 11.36
CA VAL A 171 5.30 -17.11 10.05
C VAL A 171 4.42 -18.34 10.30
N LEU A 172 3.13 -18.10 10.47
CA LEU A 172 2.07 -19.10 10.38
C LEU A 172 1.14 -18.49 9.32
N LEU A 173 1.09 -18.89 8.06
CA LEU A 173 1.21 -20.24 7.56
C LEU A 173 1.26 -20.16 6.02
N ALA A 174 2.46 -20.15 5.44
CA ALA A 174 2.70 -20.61 4.07
C ALA A 174 2.87 -22.15 4.04
N ALA A 175 2.30 -22.86 5.01
CA ALA A 175 2.50 -24.29 5.21
C ALA A 175 1.34 -24.93 5.97
N THR A 176 0.16 -24.99 5.35
CA THR A 176 -0.60 -26.25 5.20
C THR A 176 -1.64 -26.05 4.10
N LEU A 177 -1.36 -26.72 2.97
CA LEU A 177 -2.17 -26.89 1.75
C LEU A 177 -2.14 -25.74 0.75
#